data_AF-A0A7X8LP20-F1
#
_entry.id   AF-A0A7X8LP20-F1
#
_cell.length_a   1.000
_cell.length_b   1.000
_cell.length_c   1.000
_cell.angle_alpha   90.00
_cell.angle_beta   90.00
_cell.angle_gamma   90.00
#
_symmetry.space_group_name_H-M   'P 1'
#
loop_
_entity.id
_entity.type
_entity.pdbx_description
1 polymer ?
#
loop_
_entity_poly.entity_id
_entity_poly.type
_entity_poly.pdbx_seq_one_letter_code
_entity_poly.pdbx_strand_id
1 'polypeptide(L)'
;MTNFLPAGIINENLEEILKRIDSLRELAHNCSTDIQQELQVLERLVLELNLFIGSFSCQPLIYTGAGSTEEIIQRLEWALAFSEEVDPLELLKLQKDNTKRKASLK
;
A
#
# COMPACT_ATOMS: atom_id res chain seq x y z
N MET A 1 -13.42 -12.57 -1.37
CA MET A 1 -12.97 -11.38 -0.61
C MET A 1 -11.66 -10.93 -1.20
N THR A 2 -11.49 -9.64 -1.50
CA THR A 2 -10.24 -9.12 -2.05
C THR A 2 -9.24 -8.92 -0.91
N ASN A 3 -7.99 -9.36 -1.07
CA ASN A 3 -6.92 -9.12 -0.09
C ASN A 3 -6.34 -7.70 -0.19
N PHE A 4 -6.95 -6.84 -1.02
CA PHE A 4 -6.52 -5.47 -1.23
C PHE A 4 -7.55 -4.54 -0.60
N LEU A 5 -7.07 -3.66 0.28
CA LEU A 5 -7.85 -2.59 0.87
C LEU A 5 -7.43 -1.26 0.25
N PRO A 6 -8.40 -0.37 -0.06
CA PRO A 6 -8.06 0.99 -0.42
C PRO A 6 -7.40 1.67 0.77
N ALA A 7 -6.25 2.34 0.55
CA ALA A 7 -5.63 3.15 1.60
C ALA A 7 -6.43 4.43 1.92
N GLY A 8 -7.59 4.65 1.30
CA GLY A 8 -8.46 5.79 1.60
C GLY A 8 -8.82 5.87 3.08
N ILE A 9 -8.96 4.72 3.74
CA ILE A 9 -9.18 4.64 5.20
C ILE A 9 -8.03 5.26 6.01
N ILE A 10 -6.80 5.23 5.50
CA ILE A 10 -5.66 5.87 6.16
C ILE A 10 -5.80 7.39 6.06
N ASN A 11 -6.15 7.92 4.88
CA ASN A 11 -6.30 9.36 4.67
C ASN A 11 -7.38 9.96 5.57
N GLU A 12 -8.55 9.31 5.64
CA GLU A 12 -9.66 9.74 6.51
C GLU A 12 -9.25 9.76 7.99
N ASN A 13 -8.49 8.74 8.42
CA ASN A 13 -7.99 8.67 9.80
C ASN A 13 -6.92 9.74 10.09
N LEU A 14 -6.07 10.11 9.13
CA LEU A 14 -5.06 11.15 9.32
C LEU A 14 -5.69 12.53 9.56
N GLU A 15 -6.74 12.87 8.81
CA GLU A 15 -7.48 14.12 9.03
C GLU A 15 -8.14 14.16 10.42
N GLU A 16 -8.73 13.04 10.85
CA GLU A 16 -9.33 12.93 12.19
C GLU A 16 -8.27 13.03 13.29
N ILE A 17 -7.09 12.42 13.10
CA ILE A 17 -5.97 12.53 14.05
C ILE A 17 -5.52 14.00 14.19
N LEU A 18 -5.38 14.74 13.08
CA LEU A 18 -5.02 16.17 13.13
C LEU A 18 -6.05 16.97 13.94
N LYS A 19 -7.34 16.79 13.68
CA LYS A 19 -8.42 17.46 14.45
C LYS A 19 -8.34 17.14 15.94
N ARG A 20 -8.00 15.91 16.30
CA ARG A 20 -7.83 15.50 17.70
C ARG A 20 -6.58 16.10 18.33
N ILE A 21 -5.48 16.24 17.59
CA ILE A 21 -4.28 16.93 18.07
C ILE A 21 -4.59 18.39 18.38
N ASP A 22 -5.33 19.07 17.49
CA ASP A 22 -5.77 20.45 17.72
C ASP A 22 -6.64 20.58 18.96
N SER A 23 -7.64 19.69 19.08
CA SER A 23 -8.52 19.64 20.27
C SER A 23 -7.73 19.39 21.56
N LEU A 24 -6.75 18.49 21.52
CA LEU A 24 -5.89 18.20 22.68
C LEU A 24 -4.97 19.38 23.00
N ARG A 25 -4.49 20.11 22.01
CA ARG A 25 -3.66 21.31 22.19
C ARG A 25 -4.43 22.42 22.89
N GLU A 26 -5.71 22.62 22.53
CA GLU A 26 -6.60 23.58 23.19
C GLU A 26 -6.87 23.19 24.65
N LEU A 27 -7.15 21.90 24.91
CA LEU A 27 -7.38 21.40 26.28
C LEU A 27 -6.11 21.44 27.13
N ALA A 28 -4.95 21.22 26.52
CA ALA A 28 -3.65 21.21 27.18
C ALA A 28 -2.97 22.59 27.20
N HIS A 29 -3.69 23.68 26.90
CA HIS A 29 -3.08 25.00 26.76
C HIS A 29 -2.33 25.49 28.01
N ASN A 30 -2.75 25.01 29.19
CA ASN A 30 -2.12 25.31 30.49
C ASN A 30 -1.30 24.14 31.06
N CYS A 31 -1.06 23.09 30.29
CA CYS A 31 -0.29 21.92 30.73
C CYS A 31 1.22 22.14 30.66
N SER A 32 1.99 21.14 31.12
CA SER A 32 3.45 21.17 31.07
C SER A 32 3.97 21.34 29.64
N THR A 33 5.14 21.96 29.51
CA THR A 33 5.87 22.13 28.25
C THR A 33 6.12 20.80 27.54
N ASP A 34 6.29 19.72 28.31
CA ASP A 34 6.55 18.38 27.77
C ASP A 34 5.37 17.87 26.95
N ILE A 35 4.12 18.10 27.41
CA ILE A 35 2.91 17.70 26.68
C ILE A 35 2.80 18.47 25.36
N GLN A 36 3.12 19.76 25.37
CA GLN A 36 3.10 20.59 24.17
C GLN A 36 4.17 20.13 23.14
N GLN A 37 5.35 19.74 23.61
CA GLN A 37 6.40 19.18 22.75
C GLN A 37 5.96 17.85 22.12
N GLU A 38 5.40 16.93 22.90
CA GLU A 38 4.91 15.65 22.39
C GLU A 38 3.77 15.83 21.37
N LEU A 39 2.84 16.76 21.62
CA LEU A 39 1.78 17.10 20.66
C LEU A 39 2.36 17.66 19.35
N GLN A 40 3.42 18.46 19.41
CA GLN A 40 4.09 19.00 18.24
C GLN A 40 4.86 17.92 17.45
N VAL A 41 5.44 16.94 18.14
CA VAL A 41 6.06 15.77 17.50
C VAL A 41 4.99 14.95 16.78
N LEU A 42 3.86 14.69 17.44
CA LEU A 42 2.76 13.93 16.86
C LEU A 42 2.17 14.62 15.62
N GLU A 43 1.92 15.93 15.69
CA GLU A 43 1.45 16.72 14.54
C GLU A 43 2.39 16.59 13.35
N ARG A 44 3.69 16.74 13.59
CA ARG A 44 4.71 16.63 12.55
C ARG A 44 4.70 15.26 11.87
N LEU A 45 4.65 14.18 12.66
CA LEU A 45 4.61 12.81 12.12
C LEU A 45 3.39 12.59 11.24
N VAL A 46 2.22 13.11 11.65
CA VAL A 46 0.98 12.98 10.89
C VAL A 46 1.05 13.78 9.60
N LEU A 47 1.59 15.00 9.63
CA LEU A 47 1.81 15.82 8.44
C LEU A 47 2.81 15.19 7.46
N GLU A 48 3.93 14.67 7.97
CA GLU A 48 4.93 13.95 7.17
C GLU A 48 4.31 12.73 6.48
N LEU A 49 3.52 11.94 7.21
CA LEU A 49 2.82 10.79 6.65
C LEU A 49 1.79 11.20 5.59
N ASN A 50 1.05 12.28 5.83
CA ASN A 50 0.08 12.80 4.87
C ASN A 50 0.77 13.28 3.56
N LEU A 51 1.89 14.00 3.68
CA LEU A 51 2.70 14.42 2.53
C LEU A 51 3.27 13.21 1.77
N PHE A 52 3.75 12.20 2.50
CA PHE A 52 4.25 10.97 1.90
C PHE A 52 3.17 10.26 1.08
N ILE A 53 1.96 10.08 1.63
CA ILE A 53 0.85 9.47 0.89
C ILE A 53 0.42 10.35 -0.29
N GLY A 54 0.40 11.67 -0.12
CA GLY A 54 0.08 12.63 -1.17
C GLY A 54 1.10 12.65 -2.32
N SER A 55 2.32 12.12 -2.12
CA SER A 55 3.34 12.07 -3.16
C SER A 55 3.13 10.95 -4.20
N PHE A 56 2.25 9.98 -3.92
CA PHE A 56 1.96 8.90 -4.86
C PHE A 56 1.11 9.39 -6.03
N SER A 57 1.36 8.85 -7.23
CA SER A 57 0.60 9.18 -8.45
C SER A 57 -0.85 8.67 -8.43
N CYS A 58 -1.17 7.77 -7.50
CA CYS A 58 -2.49 7.20 -7.30
C CYS A 58 -2.71 6.81 -5.84
N GLN A 59 -3.96 6.52 -5.46
CA GLN A 59 -4.28 6.03 -4.13
C GLN A 59 -3.60 4.65 -3.91
N PRO A 60 -2.77 4.49 -2.87
CA PRO A 60 -2.13 3.20 -2.62
C PRO A 60 -3.15 2.12 -2.25
N LEU A 61 -2.82 0.88 -2.59
CA LEU A 61 -3.54 -0.32 -2.16
C LEU A 61 -2.73 -1.05 -1.09
N ILE A 62 -3.41 -1.48 -0.03
CA ILE A 62 -2.81 -2.23 1.06
C ILE A 62 -3.13 -3.71 0.83
N TYR A 63 -2.10 -4.53 0.65
CA TYR A 63 -2.27 -5.97 0.61
C TYR A 63 -2.25 -6.56 2.03
N THR A 64 -3.32 -7.24 2.43
CA THR A 64 -3.48 -7.84 3.76
C THR A 64 -3.51 -9.37 3.73
N GLY A 65 -3.18 -9.97 2.60
CA GLY A 65 -3.10 -11.43 2.46
C GLY A 65 -1.76 -12.00 2.93
N ALA A 66 -1.64 -13.32 2.90
CA ALA A 66 -0.36 -13.99 3.14
C ALA A 66 0.58 -13.88 1.92
N GLY A 67 1.88 -13.97 2.18
CA GLY A 67 2.96 -13.92 1.18
C GLY A 67 3.95 -12.81 1.47
N SER A 68 5.15 -12.91 0.87
CA SER A 68 6.13 -11.82 0.92
C SER A 68 5.80 -10.73 -0.10
N THR A 69 6.29 -9.51 0.09
CA THR A 69 6.11 -8.40 -0.86
C THR A 69 6.52 -8.81 -2.29
N GLU A 70 7.64 -9.50 -2.43
CA GLU A 70 8.18 -9.96 -3.72
C GLU A 70 7.23 -10.93 -4.44
N GLU A 71 6.68 -11.90 -3.69
CA GLU A 71 5.71 -12.86 -4.24
C GLU A 71 4.44 -12.16 -4.74
N ILE A 72 3.99 -11.12 -4.04
CA ILE A 72 2.79 -10.37 -4.42
C ILE A 72 3.05 -9.50 -5.64
N ILE A 73 4.22 -8.86 -5.72
CA ILE A 73 4.66 -8.12 -6.90
C ILE A 73 4.67 -9.03 -8.12
N GLN A 74 5.32 -10.20 -8.05
CA GLN A 74 5.37 -11.15 -9.16
C GLN A 74 3.98 -11.61 -9.62
N ARG A 75 3.04 -11.80 -8.69
CA ARG A 75 1.65 -12.16 -9.03
C ARG A 75 0.92 -11.03 -9.76
N LEU A 76 1.14 -9.79 -9.33
CA LEU A 76 0.54 -8.61 -9.97
C LEU A 76 1.14 -8.37 -11.36
N GLU A 77 2.46 -8.48 -11.51
CA GLU A 77 3.15 -8.42 -12.80
C GLU A 77 2.65 -9.50 -13.75
N TRP A 78 2.49 -10.73 -13.25
CA TRP A 78 1.92 -11.82 -14.01
C TRP A 78 0.51 -11.48 -14.48
N ALA A 79 -0.38 -11.05 -13.58
CA ALA A 79 -1.76 -10.69 -13.93
C ALA A 79 -1.84 -9.55 -14.96
N LEU A 80 -0.97 -8.53 -14.84
CA LEU A 80 -0.88 -7.42 -15.79
C LEU A 80 -0.51 -7.91 -17.19
N ALA A 81 0.43 -8.86 -17.31
CA ALA A 81 0.81 -9.45 -18.59
C ALA A 81 -0.32 -10.22 -19.31
N PHE A 82 -1.40 -10.63 -18.61
CA PHE A 82 -2.60 -11.17 -19.25
C PHE A 82 -3.61 -10.09 -19.63
N SER A 83 -3.54 -8.92 -18.99
CA SER A 83 -4.47 -7.81 -19.26
C SER A 83 -4.06 -6.96 -20.47
N GLU A 84 -2.75 -6.91 -20.76
CA GLU A 84 -2.20 -6.24 -21.94
C GLU A 84 -2.01 -7.27 -23.07
N GLU A 85 -3.03 -7.44 -23.91
CA GLU A 85 -2.96 -8.00 -25.28
C GLU A 85 -2.15 -9.29 -25.52
N VAL A 86 -2.11 -10.24 -24.59
CA VAL A 86 -1.61 -11.59 -24.90
C VAL A 86 -2.80 -12.55 -25.03
N ASP A 87 -3.02 -13.06 -26.26
CA ASP A 87 -3.99 -14.13 -26.50
C ASP A 87 -3.66 -15.31 -25.54
N PRO A 88 -4.57 -15.68 -24.61
CA PRO A 88 -4.33 -16.74 -23.64
C PRO A 88 -3.86 -18.06 -24.27
N LEU A 89 -4.18 -18.29 -25.54
CA LEU A 89 -3.70 -19.45 -26.31
C LEU A 89 -2.20 -19.41 -26.62
N GLU A 90 -1.57 -18.23 -26.79
CA GLU A 90 -0.13 -18.14 -27.02
C GLU A 90 0.68 -18.49 -25.76
N LEU A 91 0.24 -18.03 -24.59
CA LEU A 91 0.88 -18.37 -23.31
C LEU A 91 0.76 -19.88 -22.99
N LEU A 92 -0.39 -20.47 -23.26
CA LEU A 92 -0.59 -21.93 -23.12
C LEU A 92 0.31 -22.73 -24.06
N LYS A 93 0.56 -22.23 -25.28
CA LYS A 93 1.50 -22.87 -26.22
C LYS A 93 2.94 -22.78 -25.72
N LEU A 94 3.38 -21.60 -25.27
CA LEU A 94 4.73 -21.40 -24.71
C LEU A 94 5.00 -22.27 -23.49
N GLN A 95 4.01 -22.45 -22.60
CA GLN A 95 4.13 -23.35 -21.45
C GLN A 95 4.20 -24.82 -21.89
N LYS A 96 3.38 -25.27 -22.85
CA LYS A 96 3.45 -26.64 -23.38
C LYS A 96 4.79 -26.91 -24.06
N ASP A 97 5.33 -25.94 -24.80
CA ASP A 97 6.58 -26.09 -25.53
C ASP A 97 7.80 -26.11 -24.59
N ASN A 98 7.80 -25.29 -23.53
CA ASN A 98 8.81 -25.35 -22.48
C ASN A 98 8.76 -26.68 -21.71
N THR A 99 7.57 -27.23 -21.47
CA THR A 99 7.41 -28.54 -20.79
C THR A 99 7.90 -29.69 -21.68
N LYS A 100 7.62 -29.65 -22.99
CA LYS A 100 8.12 -30.64 -23.97
C LYS A 100 9.63 -30.59 -24.13
N ARG A 101 10.24 -29.40 -24.18
CA ARG A 101 11.70 -29.24 -24.25
C ARG A 101 12.39 -29.84 -23.02
N LYS A 102 11.84 -29.61 -21.82
CA LYS A 102 12.38 -30.22 -20.58
C LYS A 102 12.22 -31.74 -20.52
N ALA A 103 11.21 -32.32 -21.17
CA ALA A 103 11.02 -33.76 -21.27
C ALA A 103 11.92 -34.43 -22.33
N SER A 104 12.34 -33.70 -23.37
CA SER A 104 13.24 -34.17 -24.43
C SER A 104 14.74 -34.11 -24.06
N LEU A 105 15.08 -33.50 -22.93
CA LEU A 105 16.44 -33.33 -22.41
C LEU A 105 16.74 -34.28 -21.23
N LYS A 106 15.86 -35.24 -20.97
CA LYS A 106 16.06 -36.40 -20.07
C LYS A 106 16.09 -37.67 -20.91
#